data_AF-A0A974UX55-F1
#
_entry.id   AF-A0A974UX55-F1
#
_cell.length_a   1.000
_cell.length_b   1.000
_cell.length_c   1.000
_cell.angle_alpha   90.00
_cell.angle_beta   90.00
_cell.angle_gamma   90.00
#
_symmetry.space_group_name_H-M   'P 1'
#
loop_
_entity.id
_entity.type
_entity.pdbx_description
1 polymer ?
#
loop_
_entity_poly.entity_id
_entity_poly.type
_entity_poly.pdbx_seq_one_letter_code
_entity_poly.pdbx_strand_id
1 'polypeptide(L)'
;MADTTKYRAADVAAWLTEHAHAAPGPARRAGRVVADAWNARELYASATLPALADCLAASGCLVSELESVADRLARCCGAHLPDIPAWDPNPNWRKEISG
;
A
#
# COMPACT_ATOMS: atom_id res chain seq x y z
N MET A 1 20.26 -12.38 -13.40
CA MET A 1 19.26 -12.14 -12.34
C MET A 1 18.10 -11.47 -13.04
N ALA A 2 16.98 -12.17 -13.21
CA ALA A 2 15.83 -11.63 -13.93
C ALA A 2 15.21 -10.52 -13.09
N ASP A 3 14.91 -9.39 -13.73
CA ASP A 3 14.18 -8.29 -13.13
C ASP A 3 12.73 -8.76 -12.89
N THR A 4 12.50 -9.45 -11.78
CA THR A 4 11.19 -10.00 -11.39
C THR A 4 10.35 -8.93 -10.70
N THR A 5 10.36 -7.71 -11.25
CA THR A 5 9.61 -6.58 -10.71
C THR A 5 8.17 -6.68 -11.23
N LYS A 6 7.31 -7.36 -10.47
CA LYS A 6 5.89 -7.59 -10.79
C LYS A 6 5.05 -6.33 -10.58
N TYR A 7 5.36 -5.54 -9.56
CA TYR A 7 4.62 -4.34 -9.18
C TYR A 7 5.46 -3.09 -9.44
N ARG A 8 4.94 -2.13 -10.22
CA ARG A 8 5.65 -0.88 -10.50
C ARG A 8 5.17 0.22 -9.57
N ALA A 9 6.11 0.95 -8.96
CA ALA A 9 5.82 2.08 -8.09
C ALA A 9 4.97 3.16 -8.78
N ALA A 10 5.17 3.36 -10.09
CA ALA A 10 4.41 4.33 -10.89
C ALA A 10 2.93 3.94 -11.00
N ASP A 11 2.63 2.66 -11.17
CA ASP A 11 1.25 2.16 -11.31
C ASP A 11 0.50 2.32 -9.98
N VAL A 12 1.16 1.99 -8.86
CA VAL A 12 0.60 2.20 -7.51
C VAL A 12 0.38 3.70 -7.23
N ALA A 13 1.35 4.55 -7.56
CA ALA A 13 1.23 5.99 -7.35
C ALA A 13 0.12 6.62 -8.21
N ALA A 14 -0.01 6.19 -9.47
CA ALA A 14 -1.09 6.62 -10.36
C ALA A 14 -2.45 6.25 -9.78
N TRP A 15 -2.62 5.00 -9.34
CA TRP A 15 -3.84 4.53 -8.72
C TRP A 15 -4.20 5.33 -7.46
N LEU A 16 -3.23 5.61 -6.58
CA LEU A 16 -3.45 6.41 -5.37
C LEU A 16 -3.88 7.85 -5.68
N THR A 17 -3.32 8.44 -6.74
CA THR A 17 -3.67 9.79 -7.16
C THR A 17 -5.08 9.84 -7.77
N GLU A 18 -5.42 8.83 -8.58
CA GLU A 18 -6.69 8.75 -9.32
C GLU A 18 -7.87 8.33 -8.44
N HIS A 19 -7.68 7.36 -7.55
CA HIS A 19 -8.76 6.72 -6.80
C HIS A 19 -8.78 7.04 -5.30
N ALA A 20 -7.64 7.42 -4.72
CA ALA A 20 -7.54 7.80 -3.30
C ALA A 20 -7.35 9.31 -3.11
N HIS A 21 -7.42 10.10 -4.18
CA HIS A 21 -7.20 11.56 -4.21
C HIS A 21 -5.91 11.99 -3.50
N ALA A 22 -4.90 11.12 -3.48
CA ALA A 22 -3.65 11.40 -2.81
C ALA A 22 -2.87 12.51 -3.53
N ALA A 23 -2.21 13.38 -2.77
CA ALA A 23 -1.32 14.36 -3.37
C ALA A 23 -0.16 13.65 -4.13
N PRO A 24 0.30 14.18 -5.28
CA PRO A 24 1.28 13.48 -6.13
C PRO A 24 2.60 13.12 -5.44
N GLY A 25 3.08 13.97 -4.52
CA GLY A 25 4.31 13.73 -3.75
C GLY A 25 4.19 12.55 -2.79
N PRO A 26 3.22 12.58 -1.84
CA PRO A 26 2.88 11.45 -0.99
C PRO A 26 2.57 10.16 -1.78
N ALA A 27 1.80 10.24 -2.86
CA ALA A 27 1.46 9.07 -3.70
C ALA A 27 2.70 8.39 -4.29
N ARG A 28 3.69 9.16 -4.77
CA ARG A 28 4.96 8.60 -5.28
C ARG A 28 5.77 7.90 -4.19
N ARG A 29 5.81 8.47 -2.98
CA ARG A 29 6.51 7.86 -1.84
C ARG A 29 5.85 6.56 -1.42
N ALA A 30 4.53 6.56 -1.24
CA ALA A 30 3.78 5.37 -0.92
C ALA A 30 3.89 4.31 -2.02
N GLY A 31 3.75 4.70 -3.29
CA GLY A 31 3.89 3.79 -4.42
C GLY A 31 5.23 3.06 -4.46
N ARG A 32 6.33 3.74 -4.10
CA ARG A 32 7.65 3.10 -4.01
C ARG A 32 7.71 2.07 -2.88
N VAL A 33 7.30 2.45 -1.68
CA VAL A 33 7.32 1.55 -0.51
C VAL A 33 6.45 0.32 -0.74
N VAL A 34 5.24 0.51 -1.26
CA VAL A 34 4.29 -0.57 -1.54
C VAL A 34 4.81 -1.50 -2.63
N ALA A 35 5.32 -0.95 -3.75
CA ALA A 35 5.86 -1.77 -4.82
C ALA A 35 7.10 -2.57 -4.37
N ASP A 36 8.02 -1.95 -3.63
CA ASP A 36 9.21 -2.63 -3.11
C ASP A 36 8.81 -3.76 -2.14
N ALA A 37 7.91 -3.51 -1.19
CA ALA A 37 7.40 -4.51 -0.26
C ALA A 37 6.72 -5.67 -0.99
N TRP A 38 5.89 -5.38 -1.99
CA TRP A 38 5.17 -6.41 -2.73
C TRP A 38 6.07 -7.25 -3.64
N ASN A 39 7.10 -6.66 -4.23
CA ASN A 39 8.12 -7.39 -5.00
C ASN A 39 9.03 -8.25 -4.10
N ALA A 40 9.28 -7.81 -2.86
CA ALA A 40 9.98 -8.60 -1.84
C ALA A 40 9.14 -9.77 -1.28
N ARG A 41 7.89 -9.92 -1.75
CA ARG A 41 6.87 -10.84 -1.19
C ARG A 41 6.51 -10.50 0.27
N GLU A 42 6.87 -9.32 0.73
CA GLU A 42 6.46 -8.74 2.00
C GLU A 42 5.15 -7.98 1.80
N LEU A 43 4.09 -8.70 1.39
CA LEU A 43 2.74 -8.13 1.31
C LEU A 43 2.08 -7.93 2.68
N TYR A 44 2.89 -7.88 3.74
CA TYR A 44 2.44 -7.57 5.07
C TYR A 44 1.84 -6.16 5.12
N ALA A 45 0.75 -6.07 5.87
CA ALA A 45 0.11 -4.81 6.18
C ALA A 45 1.02 -3.83 6.95
N SER A 46 2.08 -4.30 7.64
CA SER A 46 3.05 -3.43 8.33
C SER A 46 3.98 -2.63 7.44
N ALA A 47 4.30 -3.09 6.22
CA ALA A 47 5.06 -2.28 5.26
C ALA A 47 4.13 -1.46 4.35
N THR A 48 2.96 -2.00 4.04
CA THR A 48 2.01 -1.42 3.08
C THR A 48 1.10 -0.36 3.71
N LEU A 49 0.50 -0.64 4.88
CA LEU A 49 -0.53 0.22 5.46
C LEU A 49 0.01 1.50 6.11
N PRO A 50 1.18 1.55 6.79
CA PRO A 50 1.73 2.81 7.26
C PRO A 50 2.05 3.77 6.12
N ALA A 51 2.63 3.27 5.02
CA ALA A 51 2.91 4.10 3.84
C ALA A 51 1.64 4.66 3.20
N LEU A 52 0.57 3.86 3.16
CA LEU A 52 -0.75 4.31 2.70
C LEU A 52 -1.40 5.29 3.69
N ALA A 53 -1.28 5.06 5.01
CA ALA A 53 -1.82 5.93 6.04
C ALA A 53 -1.16 7.31 6.01
N ASP A 54 0.16 7.37 5.92
CA ASP A 54 0.92 8.62 5.76
C ASP A 54 0.50 9.34 4.47
N CYS A 55 0.27 8.60 3.39
CA CYS A 55 -0.16 9.15 2.11
C CYS A 55 -1.56 9.77 2.19
N LEU A 56 -2.49 9.08 2.83
CA LEU A 56 -3.86 9.54 3.05
C LEU A 56 -3.91 10.72 4.03
N ALA A 57 -3.17 10.63 5.13
CA ALA A 57 -3.07 11.70 6.13
C ALA A 57 -2.49 12.99 5.52
N ALA A 58 -1.42 12.88 4.72
CA ALA A 58 -0.84 14.01 3.99
C ALA A 58 -1.80 14.61 2.94
N SER A 59 -2.85 13.89 2.57
CA SER A 59 -3.87 14.31 1.61
C SER A 59 -5.18 14.73 2.30
N GLY A 60 -5.23 14.70 3.64
CA GLY A 60 -6.43 15.04 4.42
C GLY A 60 -7.54 13.98 4.40
N CYS A 61 -7.24 12.76 3.94
CA CYS A 61 -8.19 11.64 3.93
C CYS A 61 -8.27 10.98 5.30
N LEU A 62 -9.47 10.49 5.65
CA LEU A 62 -9.70 9.78 6.90
C LEU A 62 -9.03 8.39 6.87
N VAL A 63 -8.28 8.09 7.93
CA VAL A 63 -7.62 6.78 8.15
C VAL A 63 -8.64 5.64 8.23
N SER A 64 -9.92 5.92 8.50
CA SER A 64 -11.00 4.92 8.47
C SER A 64 -11.19 4.25 7.11
N GLU A 65 -10.76 4.89 6.02
CA GLU A 65 -10.83 4.32 4.66
C GLU A 65 -9.57 3.51 4.28
N LEU A 66 -8.55 3.48 5.13
CA LEU A 66 -7.24 2.88 4.84
C LEU A 66 -7.34 1.41 4.40
N GLU A 67 -8.11 0.61 5.14
CA GLU A 67 -8.28 -0.83 4.83
C GLU A 67 -9.03 -1.04 3.50
N SER A 68 -10.02 -0.19 3.22
CA SER A 68 -10.77 -0.20 1.95
C SER A 68 -9.90 0.19 0.75
N VAL A 69 -9.05 1.21 0.93
CA VAL A 69 -8.06 1.65 -0.07
C VAL A 69 -7.04 0.55 -0.34
N ALA A 70 -6.53 -0.09 0.71
CA ALA A 70 -5.56 -1.18 0.58
C ALA A 70 -6.15 -2.42 -0.12
N ASP A 71 -7.37 -2.84 0.23
CA ASP A 71 -8.05 -3.96 -0.44
C ASP A 71 -8.28 -3.67 -1.93
N ARG A 72 -8.78 -2.47 -2.26
CA ARG A 72 -9.01 -2.07 -3.67
C ARG A 72 -7.71 -1.98 -4.46
N LEU A 73 -6.65 -1.43 -3.87
CA LEU A 73 -5.34 -1.37 -4.49
C LEU A 73 -4.80 -2.78 -4.76
N ALA A 74 -4.89 -3.68 -3.77
CA ALA A 74 -4.46 -5.06 -3.91
C ALA A 74 -5.20 -5.79 -5.04
N ARG A 75 -6.54 -5.65 -5.11
CA ARG A 75 -7.35 -6.18 -6.22
C ARG A 75 -6.94 -5.61 -7.57
N CYS A 76 -6.73 -4.29 -7.64
CA CYS A 76 -6.35 -3.61 -8.89
C CYS A 76 -5.00 -4.11 -9.42
N CYS A 77 -4.04 -4.34 -8.52
CA CYS A 77 -2.72 -4.86 -8.87
C CYS A 77 -2.67 -6.39 -9.00
N GLY A 78 -3.81 -7.11 -8.88
CA GLY A 78 -3.84 -8.57 -8.93
C GLY A 78 -3.07 -9.23 -7.78
N ALA A 79 -2.93 -8.54 -6.66
CA ALA A 79 -2.41 -9.07 -5.41
C ALA A 79 -3.59 -9.63 -4.60
N HIS A 80 -3.73 -10.95 -4.59
CA HIS A 80 -4.73 -11.62 -3.76
C HIS A 80 -4.11 -11.84 -2.38
N LEU A 81 -4.33 -10.89 -1.46
CA LEU A 81 -3.73 -10.86 -0.13
C LEU A 81 -3.83 -12.19 0.64
N PRO A 82 -4.95 -12.95 0.60
CA PRO A 82 -5.07 -14.23 1.31
C PRO A 82 -4.19 -15.37 0.77
N ASP A 83 -3.72 -15.28 -0.47
CA ASP A 83 -2.91 -16.34 -1.11
C ASP A 83 -1.41 -16.15 -0.85
N ILE A 84 -1.03 -15.12 -0.09
CA ILE A 84 0.36 -14.79 0.16
C ILE A 84 0.77 -15.29 1.55
N PRO A 85 1.81 -16.14 1.68
CA PRO A 85 2.24 -16.70 2.96
C PRO A 85 2.62 -15.66 4.03
N ALA A 86 2.95 -14.46 3.56
CA ALA A 86 3.31 -13.29 4.35
C ALA A 86 2.10 -12.40 4.70
N TRP A 87 0.87 -12.87 4.53
CA TRP A 87 -0.32 -12.11 4.92
C TRP A 87 -0.71 -12.42 6.36
N ASP A 88 -0.56 -11.43 7.24
CA ASP A 88 -1.12 -11.45 8.59
C ASP A 88 -2.37 -10.55 8.62
N PRO A 89 -3.56 -11.07 8.96
CA PRO A 89 -4.78 -10.28 9.07
C PRO A 89 -4.83 -9.40 10.34
N ASN A 90 -3.92 -9.59 11.31
CA ASN A 90 -3.83 -8.73 12.50
C ASN A 90 -2.40 -8.31 12.88
N PRO A 91 -1.64 -7.65 11.98
CA PRO A 91 -0.27 -7.25 12.26
C PRO A 91 -0.21 -6.03 13.19
N ASN A 92 0.95 -5.87 13.84
CA ASN A 92 1.17 -4.84 14.86
C ASN A 92 1.04 -3.38 14.38
N TRP A 93 0.93 -3.11 13.08
CA TRP A 93 0.85 -1.76 12.51
C TRP A 93 -0.29 -0.90 13.07
N ARG A 94 -1.41 -1.50 13.50
CA ARG A 94 -2.49 -0.73 14.15
C ARG A 94 -1.98 0.05 15.38
N LYS A 95 -0.98 -0.50 16.08
CA LYS A 95 -0.31 0.18 17.20
C LYS A 95 0.61 1.32 16.74
N GLU A 96 1.17 1.21 15.53
CA GLU A 96 2.06 2.23 14.95
C GLU A 96 1.27 3.42 14.38
N ILE A 97 0.01 3.23 13.98
CA ILE A 97 -0.87 4.30 13.46
C ILE A 97 -1.65 5.01 14.59
N SER A 98 -1.89 4.34 15.72
CA SER A 98 -2.65 4.92 16.84
C SER A 98 -1.77 5.63 17.87
N GLY A 99 -0.48 5.82 17.58
CA GLY A 99 0.53 6.43 18.45
C GLY A 99 0.64 7.93 18.28
#